data_AF-A0A7S2SLB1-F1
#
_entry.id   AF-A0A7S2SLB1-F1
#
_cell.length_a   1.000
_cell.length_b   1.000
_cell.length_c   1.000
_cell.angle_alpha   90.00
_cell.angle_beta   90.00
_cell.angle_gamma   90.00
#
_symmetry.space_group_name_H-M   'P 1'
#
loop_
_entity.id
_entity.type
_entity.pdbx_description
1 polymer ?
#
loop_
_entity_poly.entity_id
_entity_poly.type
_entity_poly.pdbx_seq_one_letter_code
_entity_poly.pdbx_strand_id
1 'polypeptide(L)'
;AADEVISGKLDAHFPLVIYQTGSGTQTNMNVNEVLSNRSILILNESTTTDFNALVNAVGSKHPVHPNDHVNMGQSSNDSFPTAMHIAAVKAIMEITLPGLTILQDSLQAKVLEFQNIVKIGRTHCQDATPLTLGQEFSAYVQQVQYGIQRIQRALPSLYQLALGGTAVGTGLNTVMGYDVEIAKAIAD
;
A
#
# COMPACT_ATOMS: atom_id res chain seq x y z
N ALA A 1 -0.16 -18.76 5.87
CA ALA A 1 1.16 -18.10 5.74
C ALA A 1 1.02 -16.66 5.25
N ALA A 2 0.41 -16.41 4.08
CA ALA A 2 0.18 -15.05 3.57
C ALA A 2 -0.57 -14.15 4.57
N ASP A 3 -1.63 -14.66 5.21
CA ASP A 3 -2.38 -13.92 6.24
C ASP A 3 -1.52 -13.51 7.45
N GLU A 4 -0.49 -14.28 7.80
CA GLU A 4 0.42 -13.94 8.90
C GLU A 4 1.38 -12.81 8.49
N VAL A 5 1.78 -12.75 7.22
CA VAL A 5 2.52 -11.60 6.66
C VAL A 5 1.62 -10.36 6.61
N ILE A 6 0.40 -10.49 6.08
CA ILE A 6 -0.56 -9.39 5.96
C ILE A 6 -0.92 -8.79 7.33
N SER A 7 -1.02 -9.63 8.37
CA SER A 7 -1.31 -9.19 9.75
C SER A 7 -0.09 -8.66 10.52
N GLY A 8 1.09 -8.59 9.91
CA GLY A 8 2.32 -8.07 10.53
C GLY A 8 2.99 -9.01 11.54
N LYS A 9 2.54 -10.27 11.65
CA LYS A 9 3.11 -11.24 12.61
C LYS A 9 4.53 -11.65 12.26
N LEU A 10 4.94 -11.45 11.01
CA LEU A 10 6.23 -11.89 10.48
C LEU A 10 7.16 -10.73 10.09
N ASP A 11 6.89 -9.50 10.54
CA ASP A 11 7.65 -8.30 10.17
C ASP A 11 9.15 -8.42 10.42
N ALA A 12 9.55 -9.09 11.50
CA ALA A 12 10.96 -9.32 11.84
C ALA A 12 11.73 -10.16 10.80
N HIS A 13 11.05 -10.81 9.86
CA HIS A 13 11.64 -11.65 8.82
C HIS A 13 11.90 -10.91 7.49
N PHE A 14 11.74 -9.58 7.47
CA PHE A 14 12.02 -8.73 6.30
C PHE A 14 13.16 -7.74 6.57
N PRO A 15 14.43 -8.21 6.68
CA PRO A 15 15.56 -7.38 7.13
C PRO A 15 16.16 -6.49 6.02
N LEU A 16 15.66 -6.59 4.78
CA LEU A 16 16.24 -5.91 3.63
C LEU A 16 16.03 -4.40 3.69
N VAL A 17 17.03 -3.67 3.20
CA VAL A 17 17.00 -2.20 3.15
C VAL A 17 16.41 -1.68 1.83
N ILE A 18 16.04 -0.40 1.81
CA ILE A 18 15.52 0.28 0.61
C ILE A 18 16.54 0.27 -0.53
N TYR A 19 17.83 0.46 -0.23
CA TYR A 19 18.92 0.51 -1.21
C TYR A 19 19.32 -0.89 -1.68
N GLN A 20 18.45 -1.47 -2.51
CA GLN A 20 18.55 -2.81 -3.07
C GLN A 20 18.50 -2.71 -4.62
N THR A 21 18.35 -3.84 -5.32
CA THR A 21 18.10 -3.82 -6.77
C THR A 21 16.89 -2.95 -7.13
N GLY A 22 16.99 -2.16 -8.21
CA GLY A 22 15.95 -1.20 -8.61
C GLY A 22 14.61 -1.82 -9.02
N SER A 23 14.60 -3.12 -9.31
CA SER A 23 13.38 -3.91 -9.57
C SER A 23 12.68 -4.42 -8.31
N GLY A 24 13.28 -4.25 -7.11
CA GLY A 24 12.77 -4.81 -5.86
C GLY A 24 12.82 -6.35 -5.77
N THR A 25 13.58 -7.02 -6.65
CA THR A 25 13.68 -8.48 -6.70
C THR A 25 14.11 -9.11 -5.37
N GLN A 26 15.00 -8.46 -4.60
CA GLN A 26 15.44 -9.00 -3.32
C GLN A 26 14.30 -9.03 -2.30
N THR A 27 13.52 -7.95 -2.16
CA THR A 27 12.28 -7.96 -1.37
C THR A 27 11.25 -8.96 -1.90
N ASN A 28 11.04 -9.07 -3.21
CA ASN A 28 10.14 -10.07 -3.79
C ASN A 28 10.53 -11.49 -3.36
N MET A 29 11.82 -11.84 -3.49
CA MET A 29 12.32 -13.14 -3.05
C MET A 29 12.26 -13.33 -1.54
N ASN A 30 12.48 -12.29 -0.74
CA ASN A 30 12.32 -12.35 0.71
C ASN A 30 10.89 -12.72 1.10
N VAL A 31 9.88 -12.13 0.45
CA VAL A 31 8.46 -12.51 0.64
C VAL A 31 8.25 -13.97 0.25
N ASN A 32 8.73 -14.38 -0.91
CA ASN A 32 8.58 -15.76 -1.38
C ASN A 32 9.19 -16.79 -0.42
N GLU A 33 10.39 -16.52 0.10
CA GLU A 33 11.09 -17.42 1.02
C GLU A 33 10.44 -17.47 2.41
N VAL A 34 9.96 -16.33 2.93
CA VAL A 34 9.21 -16.29 4.20
C VAL A 34 7.90 -17.06 4.08
N LEU A 35 7.14 -16.85 3.00
CA LEU A 35 5.88 -17.55 2.75
C LEU A 35 6.10 -19.06 2.54
N SER A 36 7.11 -19.45 1.76
CA SER A 36 7.50 -20.84 1.54
C SER A 36 7.83 -21.52 2.87
N ASN A 37 8.75 -20.95 3.65
CA ASN A 37 9.18 -21.55 4.91
C ASN A 37 8.07 -21.59 5.96
N ARG A 38 7.25 -20.53 6.06
CA ARG A 38 6.11 -20.55 6.99
C ARG A 38 5.06 -21.57 6.57
N SER A 39 4.82 -21.75 5.28
CA SER A 39 3.90 -22.79 4.80
C SER A 39 4.41 -24.19 5.14
N ILE A 40 5.71 -24.45 4.99
CA ILE A 40 6.34 -25.72 5.39
C ILE A 40 6.14 -25.97 6.90
N LEU A 41 6.34 -24.96 7.75
CA LEU A 41 6.10 -25.07 9.19
C LEU A 41 4.64 -25.40 9.52
N ILE A 42 3.68 -24.68 8.91
CA ILE A 42 2.24 -24.93 9.11
C ILE A 42 1.87 -26.38 8.71
N LEU A 43 2.43 -26.86 7.60
CA LEU A 43 2.19 -28.23 7.14
C LEU A 43 2.78 -29.28 8.11
N ASN A 44 3.97 -29.03 8.66
CA ASN A 44 4.57 -29.90 9.68
C ASN A 44 3.75 -29.89 10.99
N GLU A 45 3.20 -28.74 11.39
CA GLU A 45 2.31 -28.63 12.56
C GLU A 45 1.01 -29.43 12.37
N SER A 46 0.52 -29.53 11.12
CA SER A 46 -0.74 -30.21 10.78
C SER A 46 -0.59 -31.73 10.63
N THR A 47 0.62 -32.25 10.40
CA THR A 47 0.89 -33.67 10.14
C THR A 47 1.30 -34.48 11.37
N THR A 48 1.31 -33.89 12.56
CA THR A 48 1.74 -34.55 13.81
C THR A 48 0.85 -35.72 14.28
N THR A 49 -0.24 -36.03 13.57
CA THR A 49 -1.10 -37.20 13.82
C THR A 49 -0.70 -38.44 13.02
N ASP A 50 0.19 -38.32 12.03
CA ASP A 50 0.71 -39.45 11.24
C ASP A 50 2.17 -39.73 11.64
N PHE A 51 2.39 -40.89 12.28
CA PHE A 51 3.72 -41.34 12.73
C PHE A 51 4.73 -41.52 11.57
N ASN A 52 4.26 -41.62 10.32
CA ASN A 52 5.09 -41.74 9.13
C ASN A 52 5.25 -40.43 8.35
N ALA A 53 4.66 -39.31 8.80
CA ALA A 53 4.76 -38.05 8.09
C ALA A 53 6.20 -37.50 8.11
N LEU A 54 6.74 -37.22 6.94
CA LEU A 54 8.06 -36.61 6.78
C LEU A 54 8.01 -35.15 7.24
N VAL A 55 8.68 -34.84 8.35
CA VAL A 55 8.91 -33.44 8.77
C VAL A 55 9.92 -32.81 7.83
N ASN A 56 9.50 -31.82 7.06
CA ASN A 56 10.40 -31.12 6.14
C ASN A 56 11.15 -29.99 6.87
N ALA A 57 12.46 -29.91 6.69
CA ALA A 57 13.26 -28.85 7.28
C ALA A 57 12.90 -27.48 6.69
N VAL A 58 12.95 -26.43 7.51
CA VAL A 58 12.94 -25.04 7.02
C VAL A 58 14.12 -24.84 6.08
N GLY A 59 13.89 -24.18 4.95
CA GLY A 59 14.87 -23.99 3.89
C GLY A 59 14.97 -25.14 2.88
N SER A 60 14.26 -26.26 3.09
CA SER A 60 14.23 -27.39 2.15
C SER A 60 13.57 -27.06 0.81
N LYS A 61 12.70 -26.03 0.78
CA LYS A 61 11.85 -25.67 -0.36
C LYS A 61 10.86 -26.78 -0.77
N HIS A 62 10.60 -27.75 0.12
CA HIS A 62 9.65 -28.83 -0.07
C HIS A 62 8.69 -28.91 1.14
N PRO A 63 7.36 -29.08 0.94
CA PRO A 63 6.65 -29.16 -0.33
C PRO A 63 6.37 -27.82 -1.00
N VAL A 64 6.66 -26.69 -0.36
CA VAL A 64 6.37 -25.36 -0.91
C VAL A 64 7.64 -24.69 -1.41
N HIS A 65 7.86 -24.64 -2.73
CA HIS A 65 9.02 -23.99 -3.32
C HIS A 65 8.76 -22.47 -3.50
N PRO A 66 9.71 -21.59 -3.13
CA PRO A 66 9.49 -20.14 -3.16
C PRO A 66 9.28 -19.60 -4.58
N ASN A 67 9.97 -20.14 -5.59
CA ASN A 67 9.77 -19.73 -6.98
C ASN A 67 8.57 -20.46 -7.61
N ASP A 68 8.70 -21.78 -7.72
CA ASP A 68 7.76 -22.62 -8.47
C ASP A 68 6.34 -22.65 -7.91
N HIS A 69 6.13 -22.40 -6.60
CA HIS A 69 4.79 -22.37 -6.00
C HIS A 69 4.38 -20.96 -5.58
N VAL A 70 5.19 -20.25 -4.79
CA VAL A 70 4.80 -18.92 -4.26
C VAL A 70 4.86 -17.83 -5.34
N ASN A 71 5.90 -17.86 -6.18
CA ASN A 71 6.10 -16.91 -7.28
C ASN A 71 5.64 -17.46 -8.64
N MET A 72 4.76 -18.46 -8.64
CA MET A 72 4.29 -19.10 -9.88
C MET A 72 3.60 -18.07 -10.77
N GLY A 73 4.01 -18.00 -12.04
CA GLY A 73 3.43 -17.09 -13.04
C GLY A 73 3.74 -15.60 -12.83
N GLN A 74 4.60 -15.27 -11.86
CA GLN A 74 4.93 -13.91 -11.47
C GLN A 74 6.39 -13.56 -11.79
N SER A 75 6.66 -12.26 -11.87
CA SER A 75 8.00 -11.69 -11.99
C SER A 75 8.19 -10.63 -10.91
N SER A 76 9.42 -10.40 -10.43
CA SER A 76 9.62 -9.21 -9.58
C SER A 76 9.25 -7.92 -10.32
N ASN A 77 9.33 -7.91 -11.65
CA ASN A 77 9.12 -6.73 -12.48
C ASN A 77 7.64 -6.35 -12.63
N ASP A 78 6.71 -7.26 -12.32
CA ASP A 78 5.27 -6.97 -12.28
C ASP A 78 4.71 -7.05 -10.85
N SER A 79 5.31 -7.85 -9.98
CA SER A 79 4.91 -8.02 -8.58
C SER A 79 5.29 -6.82 -7.71
N PHE A 80 6.52 -6.32 -7.81
CA PHE A 80 6.96 -5.21 -6.97
C PHE A 80 6.25 -3.89 -7.30
N PRO A 81 6.06 -3.48 -8.57
CA PRO A 81 5.26 -2.30 -8.90
C PRO A 81 3.79 -2.41 -8.45
N THR A 82 3.22 -3.62 -8.53
CA THR A 82 1.87 -3.90 -8.00
C THR A 82 1.80 -3.67 -6.49
N ALA A 83 2.76 -4.21 -5.74
CA ALA A 83 2.84 -4.00 -4.30
C ALA A 83 3.03 -2.51 -3.93
N MET A 84 3.84 -1.77 -4.71
CA MET A 84 4.02 -0.32 -4.53
C MET A 84 2.70 0.44 -4.69
N HIS A 85 1.92 0.12 -5.73
CA HIS A 85 0.62 0.75 -5.98
C HIS A 85 -0.38 0.46 -4.86
N ILE A 86 -0.48 -0.80 -4.43
CA ILE A 86 -1.35 -1.21 -3.31
C ILE A 86 -0.97 -0.47 -2.03
N ALA A 87 0.33 -0.43 -1.68
CA ALA A 87 0.80 0.25 -0.49
C ALA A 87 0.52 1.76 -0.53
N ALA A 88 0.74 2.41 -1.68
CA ALA A 88 0.44 3.83 -1.86
C ALA A 88 -1.06 4.12 -1.71
N VAL A 89 -1.91 3.31 -2.35
CA VAL A 89 -3.37 3.46 -2.24
C VAL A 89 -3.84 3.27 -0.80
N LYS A 90 -3.38 2.23 -0.09
CA LYS A 90 -3.73 2.02 1.32
C LYS A 90 -3.32 3.20 2.20
N ALA A 91 -2.08 3.70 2.07
CA ALA A 91 -1.62 4.86 2.82
C ALA A 91 -2.43 6.15 2.50
N ILE A 92 -2.84 6.33 1.24
CA ILE A 92 -3.68 7.46 0.85
C ILE A 92 -5.08 7.33 1.47
N MET A 93 -5.72 6.17 1.33
CA MET A 93 -7.12 5.95 1.71
C MET A 93 -7.31 5.82 3.22
N GLU A 94 -6.37 5.19 3.92
CA GLU A 94 -6.50 4.87 5.35
C GLU A 94 -5.88 5.93 6.27
N ILE A 95 -4.91 6.71 5.77
CA ILE A 95 -4.18 7.70 6.58
C ILE A 95 -4.35 9.11 6.02
N THR A 96 -3.94 9.32 4.77
CA THR A 96 -3.82 10.69 4.22
C THR A 96 -5.16 11.38 4.05
N LEU A 97 -6.12 10.75 3.36
CA LEU A 97 -7.43 11.33 3.11
C LEU A 97 -8.22 11.54 4.42
N PRO A 98 -8.32 10.56 5.34
CA PRO A 98 -8.94 10.77 6.64
C PRO A 98 -8.30 11.92 7.42
N GLY A 99 -6.97 12.00 7.45
CA GLY A 99 -6.25 13.09 8.12
C GLY A 99 -6.56 14.46 7.53
N LEU A 100 -6.64 14.57 6.20
CA LEU A 100 -7.02 15.81 5.51
C LEU A 100 -8.47 16.20 5.77
N THR A 101 -9.40 15.23 5.84
CA THR A 101 -10.79 15.50 6.21
C THR A 101 -10.89 16.04 7.63
N ILE A 102 -10.18 15.45 8.60
CA ILE A 102 -10.12 15.95 9.99
C ILE A 102 -9.61 17.40 10.02
N LEU A 103 -8.54 17.69 9.26
CA LEU A 103 -8.00 19.04 9.16
C LEU A 103 -9.01 20.02 8.54
N GLN A 104 -9.67 19.62 7.45
CA GLN A 104 -10.69 20.43 6.77
C GLN A 104 -11.84 20.78 7.72
N ASP A 105 -12.40 19.79 8.41
CA ASP A 105 -13.52 19.96 9.33
C ASP A 105 -13.14 20.83 10.52
N SER A 106 -11.93 20.65 11.05
CA SER A 106 -11.40 21.47 12.15
C SER A 106 -11.24 22.93 11.74
N LEU A 107 -10.71 23.18 10.53
CA LEU A 107 -10.61 24.54 9.98
C LEU A 107 -12.00 25.13 9.72
N GLN A 108 -12.95 24.33 9.22
CA GLN A 108 -14.33 24.76 8.96
C GLN A 108 -15.07 25.16 10.25
N ALA A 109 -14.86 24.44 11.35
CA ALA A 109 -15.37 24.83 12.66
C ALA A 109 -14.82 26.21 13.09
N LYS A 110 -13.52 26.45 12.84
CA LYS A 110 -12.88 27.73 13.14
C LYS A 110 -13.35 28.88 12.26
N VAL A 111 -13.74 28.63 11.01
CA VAL A 111 -14.38 29.65 10.16
C VAL A 111 -15.63 30.21 10.85
N LEU A 112 -16.49 29.33 11.39
CA LEU A 112 -17.72 29.72 12.07
C LEU A 112 -17.45 30.41 13.41
N GLU A 113 -16.52 29.89 14.20
CA GLU A 113 -16.10 30.49 15.48
C GLU A 113 -15.54 31.91 15.29
N PHE A 114 -14.80 32.13 14.20
CA PHE A 114 -14.10 33.38 13.92
C PHE A 114 -14.86 34.35 13.01
N GLN A 115 -16.10 34.02 12.64
CA GLN A 115 -16.87 34.80 11.65
C GLN A 115 -17.08 36.27 12.06
N ASN A 116 -17.11 36.57 13.36
CA ASN A 116 -17.36 37.92 13.89
C ASN A 116 -16.09 38.65 14.35
N ILE A 117 -14.90 38.04 14.25
CA ILE A 117 -13.64 38.66 14.67
C ILE A 117 -13.07 39.45 13.49
N VAL A 118 -13.26 40.77 13.49
CA VAL A 118 -12.66 41.67 12.47
C VAL A 118 -11.18 41.91 12.81
N LYS A 119 -10.30 41.74 11.81
CA LYS A 119 -8.85 41.99 11.92
C LYS A 119 -8.36 42.85 10.76
N ILE A 120 -7.18 43.45 10.93
CA ILE A 120 -6.46 44.14 9.85
C ILE A 120 -5.93 43.11 8.85
N GLY A 121 -6.20 43.30 7.56
CA GLY A 121 -5.60 42.50 6.50
C GLY A 121 -4.11 42.81 6.36
N ARG A 122 -3.36 41.91 5.71
CA ARG A 122 -1.98 42.19 5.28
C ARG A 122 -1.74 41.78 3.84
N THR A 123 -1.24 42.71 3.04
CA THR A 123 -0.70 42.45 1.70
C THR A 123 0.72 43.01 1.66
N HIS A 124 1.67 42.28 1.06
CA HIS A 124 3.10 42.61 1.16
C HIS A 124 3.59 42.77 2.61
N CYS A 125 2.96 42.06 3.56
CA CYS A 125 3.18 42.19 5.01
C CYS A 125 2.85 43.57 5.64
N GLN A 126 2.26 44.49 4.87
CA GLN A 126 1.82 45.80 5.35
C GLN A 126 0.33 45.80 5.68
N ASP A 127 -0.09 46.67 6.60
CA ASP A 127 -1.50 46.82 6.98
C ASP A 127 -2.38 47.18 5.76
N ALA A 128 -3.53 46.53 5.66
CA ALA A 128 -4.48 46.67 4.55
C ALA A 128 -5.92 46.85 5.07
N THR A 129 -6.90 46.80 4.17
CA THR A 129 -8.31 46.87 4.56
C THR A 129 -8.73 45.67 5.44
N PRO A 130 -9.75 45.84 6.32
CA PRO A 130 -10.18 44.77 7.22
C PRO A 130 -10.86 43.59 6.53
N LEU A 131 -10.78 42.43 7.17
CA LEU A 131 -11.56 41.22 6.90
C LEU A 131 -11.82 40.48 8.22
N THR A 132 -12.73 39.52 8.24
CA THR A 132 -12.89 38.67 9.43
C THR A 132 -11.85 37.56 9.46
N LEU A 133 -11.45 37.13 10.65
CA LEU A 133 -10.56 35.98 10.80
C LEU A 133 -11.20 34.70 10.23
N GLY A 134 -12.54 34.60 10.26
CA GLY A 134 -13.27 33.55 9.56
C GLY A 134 -13.08 33.58 8.03
N GLN A 135 -13.05 34.76 7.41
CA GLN A 135 -12.75 34.90 5.97
C GLN A 135 -11.32 34.47 5.61
N GLU A 136 -10.36 34.73 6.49
CA GLU A 136 -8.98 34.25 6.30
C GLU A 136 -8.91 32.72 6.39
N PHE A 137 -9.57 32.13 7.39
CA PHE A 137 -9.60 30.67 7.57
C PHE A 137 -10.38 29.94 6.47
N SER A 138 -11.38 30.57 5.85
CA SER A 138 -12.15 29.94 4.78
C SER A 138 -11.27 29.66 3.55
N ALA A 139 -10.25 30.49 3.30
CA ALA A 139 -9.26 30.22 2.26
C ALA A 139 -8.45 28.95 2.59
N TYR A 140 -8.08 28.73 3.85
CA TYR A 140 -7.35 27.53 4.27
C TYR A 140 -8.20 26.26 4.11
N VAL A 141 -9.49 26.32 4.48
CA VAL A 141 -10.45 25.23 4.21
C VAL A 141 -10.47 24.91 2.71
N GLN A 142 -10.57 25.95 1.87
CA GLN A 142 -10.63 25.77 0.42
C GLN A 142 -9.34 25.14 -0.14
N GLN A 143 -8.17 25.50 0.40
CA GLN A 143 -6.89 24.88 0.01
C GLN A 143 -6.83 23.40 0.35
N VAL A 144 -7.27 23.00 1.55
CA VAL A 144 -7.33 21.58 1.94
C VAL A 144 -8.31 20.81 1.06
N GLN A 145 -9.49 21.38 0.79
CA GLN A 145 -10.48 20.78 -0.11
C GLN A 145 -9.89 20.52 -1.51
N TYR A 146 -9.17 21.49 -2.08
CA TYR A 146 -8.50 21.29 -3.36
C TYR A 146 -7.36 20.26 -3.28
N GLY A 147 -6.66 20.17 -2.16
CA GLY A 147 -5.68 19.11 -1.89
C GLY A 147 -6.32 17.71 -1.97
N ILE A 148 -7.42 17.50 -1.25
CA ILE A 148 -8.21 16.26 -1.27
C ILE A 148 -8.62 15.91 -2.71
N GLN A 149 -9.18 16.87 -3.45
CA GLN A 149 -9.62 16.65 -4.83
C GLN A 149 -8.46 16.27 -5.77
N ARG A 150 -7.27 16.86 -5.60
CA ARG A 150 -6.09 16.52 -6.41
C ARG A 150 -5.63 15.08 -6.15
N ILE A 151 -5.61 14.67 -4.88
CA ILE A 151 -5.28 13.29 -4.50
C ILE A 151 -6.28 12.31 -5.10
N GLN A 152 -7.58 12.59 -4.96
CA GLN A 152 -8.64 11.75 -5.50
C GLN A 152 -8.56 11.60 -7.03
N ARG A 153 -8.15 12.65 -7.76
CA ARG A 153 -7.94 12.59 -9.21
C ARG A 153 -6.74 11.74 -9.62
N ALA A 154 -5.76 11.53 -8.75
CA ALA A 154 -4.59 10.70 -9.02
C ALA A 154 -4.85 9.20 -8.75
N LEU A 155 -5.83 8.87 -7.91
CA LEU A 155 -6.14 7.49 -7.51
C LEU A 155 -6.45 6.54 -8.69
N PRO A 156 -7.22 6.92 -9.73
CA PRO A 156 -7.52 5.99 -10.84
C PRO A 156 -6.29 5.41 -11.53
N SER A 157 -5.20 6.17 -11.64
CA SER A 157 -3.94 5.68 -12.21
C SER A 157 -3.19 4.74 -11.28
N LEU A 158 -3.35 4.89 -9.96
CA LEU A 158 -2.75 3.98 -8.97
C LEU A 158 -3.52 2.66 -8.85
N TYR A 159 -4.82 2.63 -9.20
CA TYR A 159 -5.61 1.40 -9.23
C TYR A 159 -5.22 0.45 -10.39
N GLN A 160 -4.45 0.92 -11.37
CA GLN A 160 -3.94 0.08 -12.45
C GLN A 160 -2.73 -0.72 -11.92
N LEU A 161 -2.83 -2.05 -11.93
CA LEU A 161 -1.79 -2.95 -11.42
C LEU A 161 -0.99 -3.56 -12.56
N ALA A 162 0.29 -3.85 -12.31
CA ALA A 162 1.20 -4.37 -13.33
C ALA A 162 1.18 -5.91 -13.43
N LEU A 163 0.70 -6.60 -12.39
CA LEU A 163 0.73 -8.06 -12.26
C LEU A 163 0.07 -8.76 -13.46
N GLY A 164 0.76 -9.77 -14.01
CA GLY A 164 0.40 -10.39 -15.28
C GLY A 164 1.22 -9.87 -16.46
N GLY A 165 1.92 -8.74 -16.30
CA GLY A 165 2.89 -8.24 -17.28
C GLY A 165 4.18 -9.07 -17.34
N THR A 166 4.52 -9.81 -16.29
CA THR A 166 5.70 -10.69 -16.14
C THR A 166 7.04 -9.96 -16.35
N ALA A 167 8.01 -10.56 -17.04
CA ALA A 167 9.38 -10.05 -17.10
C ALA A 167 9.53 -8.72 -17.83
N VAL A 168 8.82 -8.55 -18.95
CA VAL A 168 8.97 -7.42 -19.90
C VAL A 168 7.65 -6.83 -20.39
N GLY A 169 6.53 -7.19 -19.77
CA GLY A 169 5.19 -6.68 -20.11
C GLY A 169 4.39 -7.51 -21.12
N THR A 170 4.91 -8.66 -21.58
CA THR A 170 4.24 -9.51 -22.59
C THR A 170 3.27 -10.53 -22.01
N GLY A 171 3.33 -10.79 -20.70
CA GLY A 171 2.59 -11.88 -20.06
C GLY A 171 3.12 -13.29 -20.35
N LEU A 172 4.36 -13.43 -20.82
CA LEU A 172 4.98 -14.74 -21.03
C LEU A 172 5.22 -15.44 -19.68
N ASN A 173 4.91 -16.74 -19.61
CA ASN A 173 4.96 -17.59 -18.41
C ASN A 173 3.87 -17.33 -17.36
N THR A 174 2.84 -16.53 -17.67
CA THR A 174 1.57 -16.53 -16.92
C THR A 174 0.45 -17.23 -17.71
N VAL A 175 -0.74 -17.33 -17.12
CA VAL A 175 -1.93 -17.90 -17.77
C VAL A 175 -2.88 -16.80 -18.24
N MET A 176 -3.59 -17.05 -19.34
CA MET A 176 -4.56 -16.11 -19.88
C MET A 176 -5.66 -15.82 -18.84
N GLY A 177 -5.93 -14.53 -18.59
CA GLY A 177 -6.92 -14.08 -17.60
C GLY A 177 -6.38 -13.90 -16.17
N TYR A 178 -5.13 -14.30 -15.91
CA TYR A 178 -4.51 -14.16 -14.58
C TYR A 178 -4.52 -12.71 -14.08
N ASP A 179 -4.20 -11.75 -14.95
CA ASP A 179 -4.18 -10.30 -14.68
C ASP A 179 -5.53 -9.77 -14.19
N VAL A 180 -6.62 -10.17 -14.82
CA VAL A 180 -7.97 -9.76 -14.43
C VAL A 180 -8.40 -10.44 -13.14
N GLU A 181 -8.16 -11.74 -13.01
CA GLU A 181 -8.56 -12.52 -11.83
C GLU A 181 -7.83 -12.06 -10.57
N ILE A 182 -6.52 -11.81 -10.66
CA ILE A 182 -5.73 -11.38 -9.51
C ILE A 182 -6.03 -9.94 -9.12
N ALA A 183 -6.25 -9.04 -10.10
CA ALA A 183 -6.68 -7.67 -9.81
C ALA A 183 -8.04 -7.65 -9.09
N LYS A 184 -8.97 -8.54 -9.48
CA LYS A 184 -10.24 -8.73 -8.77
C LYS A 184 -10.02 -9.24 -7.35
N ALA A 185 -9.20 -10.28 -7.17
CA ALA A 185 -8.92 -10.84 -5.85
C ALA A 185 -8.21 -9.86 -4.90
N ILE A 186 -7.45 -8.90 -5.42
CA ILE A 186 -6.83 -7.81 -4.64
C ILE A 186 -7.86 -6.74 -4.25
N ALA A 187 -8.90 -6.54 -5.07
CA ALA A 187 -9.94 -5.55 -4.84
C ALA A 187 -11.01 -6.02 -3.84
N ASP A 188 -11.25 -7.33 -3.77
CA ASP A 188 -12.17 -7.99 -2.83
C ASP A 188 -11.61 -8.02 -1.38
#